data_AF-A0A3M2H1S6-F1
#
_entry.id   AF-A0A3M2H1S6-F1
#
_cell.length_a   1.000
_cell.length_b   1.000
_cell.length_c   1.000
_cell.angle_alpha   90.00
_cell.angle_beta   90.00
_cell.angle_gamma   90.00
#
_symmetry.space_group_name_H-M   'P 1'
#
loop_
_entity.id
_entity.type
_entity.pdbx_description
1 polymer ?
#
loop_
_entity_poly.entity_id
_entity_poly.type
_entity_poly.pdbx_seq_one_letter_code
_entity_poly.pdbx_strand_id
1 'polypeptide(L)'
;MSTIRRLKDRLKERKNYKAFLLKLIPFLIIALLVGIFYKPYMDHINSMKESYRDKKELYKKYREKADGLDKLKEEEKVLNASMEKLLRICKKGGEEDKAMSQFHQSVVSQISSFTLTLNVEQPSKESHGQVDLFLLKISGMVTDLKPFLLFLEKAESSE
;
A
#
# COMPACT_ATOMS: atom_id res chain seq x y z
N MET A 1 29.05 62.81 82.04
CA MET A 1 29.13 61.33 82.02
C MET A 1 28.26 60.70 80.89
N SER A 2 28.09 61.36 79.73
CA SER A 2 27.11 60.95 78.69
C SER A 2 27.71 60.58 77.31
N THR A 3 28.97 60.92 77.06
CA THR A 3 29.62 60.74 75.75
C THR A 3 30.23 59.34 75.58
N ILE A 4 30.84 58.79 76.63
CA ILE A 4 31.46 57.44 76.62
C ILE A 4 30.41 56.33 76.43
N ARG A 5 29.22 56.50 77.03
CA ARG A 5 28.12 55.53 76.94
C ARG A 5 27.56 55.46 75.51
N ARG A 6 27.33 56.62 74.86
CA ARG A 6 26.93 56.70 73.43
C ARG A 6 27.96 56.12 72.47
N LEU A 7 29.26 56.30 72.73
CA LEU A 7 30.33 55.70 71.93
C LEU A 7 30.36 54.17 72.05
N LYS A 8 30.14 53.64 73.26
CA LYS A 8 30.07 52.20 73.51
C LYS A 8 28.86 51.56 72.81
N ASP A 9 27.70 52.23 72.80
CA ASP A 9 26.51 51.74 72.12
C ASP A 9 26.67 51.74 70.59
N ARG A 10 27.24 52.80 70.00
CA ARG A 10 27.57 52.84 68.56
C ARG A 10 28.58 51.77 68.14
N LEU A 11 29.56 51.45 69.00
CA LEU A 11 30.51 50.36 68.75
C LEU A 11 29.85 48.98 68.82
N LYS A 12 28.89 48.79 69.73
CA LYS A 12 28.12 47.56 69.86
C LYS A 12 27.17 47.35 68.67
N GLU A 13 26.50 48.41 68.21
CA GLU A 13 25.69 48.40 66.99
C GLU A 13 26.54 48.07 65.74
N ARG A 14 27.72 48.68 65.59
CA ARG A 14 28.64 48.35 64.48
C ARG A 14 29.12 46.89 64.51
N LYS A 15 29.39 46.32 65.70
CA LYS A 15 29.77 44.91 65.83
C LYS A 15 28.62 43.97 65.47
N ASN A 16 27.40 44.27 65.92
CA ASN A 16 26.22 43.48 65.60
C ASN A 16 25.86 43.57 64.11
N TYR A 17 25.96 44.75 63.51
CA TYR A 17 25.72 44.94 62.08
C TYR A 17 26.75 44.21 61.21
N LYS A 18 28.04 44.25 61.60
CA LYS A 18 29.08 43.44 60.94
C LYS A 18 28.82 41.95 61.07
N ALA A 19 28.39 41.47 62.23
CA ALA A 19 28.06 40.05 62.44
C ALA A 19 26.84 39.62 61.62
N PHE A 20 25.84 40.49 61.45
CA PHE A 20 24.68 40.24 60.60
C PHE A 20 25.06 40.17 59.12
N LEU A 21 25.85 41.13 58.62
CA LEU A 21 26.39 41.11 57.26
C LEU A 21 27.21 39.86 56.98
N LEU A 22 28.04 39.43 57.94
CA LEU A 22 28.85 38.21 57.79
C LEU A 22 27.99 36.94 57.65
N LYS A 23 26.80 36.91 58.25
CA LYS A 23 25.83 35.81 58.12
C LYS A 23 24.98 35.90 56.86
N LEU A 24 24.73 37.11 56.35
CA LEU A 24 23.91 37.33 55.16
C LEU A 24 24.64 36.95 53.87
N ILE A 25 25.95 37.22 53.80
CA ILE A 25 26.82 36.93 52.66
C ILE A 25 26.77 35.45 52.22
N PRO A 26 26.97 34.44 53.10
CA PRO A 26 26.91 33.05 52.67
C PRO A 26 25.51 32.62 52.21
N PHE A 27 24.45 33.19 52.78
CA PHE A 27 23.08 32.91 52.35
C PHE A 27 22.83 33.44 50.93
N LEU A 28 23.35 34.63 50.63
CA LEU A 28 23.31 35.21 49.29
C LEU A 28 24.11 34.40 48.27
N ILE A 29 25.30 33.90 48.66
CA ILE A 29 26.13 33.04 47.79
C ILE A 29 25.42 31.71 47.48
N ILE A 30 24.81 31.07 48.47
CA ILE A 30 24.05 29.82 48.27
C ILE A 30 22.85 30.06 47.33
N ALA A 31 22.10 31.14 47.53
CA ALA A 31 20.99 31.49 46.65
C ALA A 31 21.45 31.74 45.20
N LEU A 32 22.61 32.37 45.02
CA LEU A 32 23.20 32.64 43.71
C LEU A 32 23.67 31.34 43.02
N LEU A 33 24.28 30.42 43.76
CA LEU A 33 24.67 29.10 43.26
C LEU A 33 23.46 28.27 42.83
N VAL A 34 22.38 28.28 43.61
CA VAL A 34 21.13 27.60 43.23
C VAL A 34 20.54 28.25 41.97
N GLY A 35 20.46 29.59 41.91
CA GLY A 35 19.94 30.28 40.73
C GLY A 35 20.73 30.00 39.45
N ILE A 36 22.07 30.00 39.53
CA ILE A 36 22.94 29.79 38.36
C ILE A 36 23.01 28.32 37.95
N PHE A 37 23.08 27.36 38.88
CA PHE A 37 23.32 25.96 38.53
C PHE A 37 22.04 25.12 38.47
N TYR A 38 21.07 25.38 39.35
CA TYR A 38 19.87 24.54 39.44
C TYR A 38 18.89 24.78 38.29
N LYS A 39 18.70 26.04 37.90
CA LYS A 39 17.77 26.41 36.82
C LYS A 39 18.18 25.83 35.46
N PRO A 40 19.41 26.04 34.94
CA PRO A 40 19.81 25.46 33.66
C PRO A 40 19.89 23.93 33.71
N TYR A 41 20.20 23.34 34.86
CA TYR A 41 20.18 21.89 35.02
C TYR A 41 18.76 21.32 34.89
N MET A 42 17.77 21.97 35.51
CA MET A 42 16.36 21.60 35.36
C MET A 42 15.84 21.84 33.94
N ASP A 43 16.21 22.95 33.31
CA ASP A 43 15.85 23.23 31.92
C ASP A 43 16.45 22.19 30.96
N HIS A 44 17.70 21.76 31.21
CA HIS A 44 18.35 20.70 30.45
C HIS A 44 17.64 19.34 30.63
N ILE A 45 17.24 18.98 31.86
CA ILE A 45 16.46 17.77 32.12
C ILE A 45 15.10 17.81 31.41
N ASN A 46 14.42 18.96 31.44
CA ASN A 46 13.12 19.13 30.79
C ASN A 46 13.26 19.04 29.28
N SER A 47 14.27 19.69 28.68
CA SER A 47 14.59 19.58 27.26
C SER A 47 14.89 18.14 26.84
N MET A 48 15.66 17.40 27.65
CA MET A 48 15.92 15.98 27.40
C MET A 48 14.63 15.14 27.45
N LYS A 49 13.77 15.36 28.45
CA LYS A 49 12.46 14.68 28.56
C LYS A 49 11.56 14.96 27.36
N GLU A 50 11.52 16.20 26.90
CA GLU A 50 10.74 16.62 25.73
C GLU A 50 11.29 15.95 24.46
N SER A 51 12.61 15.97 24.25
CA SER A 51 13.26 15.26 23.14
C SER A 51 12.98 13.74 23.15
N TYR A 52 12.95 13.11 24.33
CA TYR A 52 12.57 11.71 24.46
C TYR A 52 11.11 11.46 24.11
N ARG A 53 10.20 12.37 24.49
CA ARG A 53 8.78 12.29 24.13
C ARG A 53 8.59 12.40 22.62
N ASP A 54 9.24 13.38 21.99
CA ASP A 54 9.16 13.60 20.54
C ASP A 54 9.70 12.40 19.76
N LYS A 55 10.86 11.88 20.18
CA LYS A 55 11.43 10.66 19.57
C LYS A 55 10.47 9.47 19.72
N LYS A 56 9.86 9.29 20.90
CA LYS A 56 8.89 8.21 21.14
C LYS A 56 7.66 8.34 20.23
N GLU A 57 7.14 9.55 20.04
CA GLU A 57 6.05 9.79 19.09
C GLU A 57 6.46 9.52 17.64
N LEU A 58 7.67 9.93 17.25
CA LEU A 58 8.22 9.62 15.93
C LEU A 58 8.28 8.11 15.70
N TYR A 59 8.84 7.36 16.65
CA TYR A 59 8.90 5.90 16.58
C TYR A 59 7.52 5.26 16.46
N LYS A 60 6.52 5.78 17.18
CA LYS A 60 5.15 5.31 17.07
C LYS A 60 4.59 5.52 15.65
N LYS A 61 4.78 6.72 15.08
CA LYS A 61 4.35 7.02 13.70
C LYS A 61 5.06 6.16 12.67
N TYR A 62 6.36 5.89 12.84
CA TYR A 62 7.11 4.99 11.95
C TYR A 62 6.58 3.57 12.03
N ARG A 63 6.26 3.08 13.23
CA ARG A 63 5.67 1.75 13.41
C ARG A 63 4.30 1.64 12.75
N GLU A 64 3.42 2.61 12.97
CA GLU A 64 2.10 2.66 12.33
C GLU A 64 2.21 2.66 10.80
N LYS A 65 3.17 3.41 10.24
CA LYS A 65 3.45 3.40 8.80
C LYS A 65 3.99 2.06 8.31
N ALA A 66 4.88 1.41 9.07
CA ALA A 66 5.41 0.10 8.72
C ALA A 66 4.31 -0.97 8.72
N ASP A 67 3.48 -0.99 9.77
CA ASP A 67 2.33 -1.90 9.86
C ASP A 67 1.31 -1.66 8.72
N GLY A 68 1.12 -0.41 8.31
CA GLY A 68 0.31 -0.06 7.14
C GLY A 68 0.91 -0.54 5.82
N LEU A 69 2.24 -0.59 5.71
CA LEU A 69 2.97 -1.01 4.51
C LEU A 69 2.88 -2.53 4.30
N ASP A 70 2.87 -3.31 5.38
CA ASP A 70 2.67 -4.76 5.30
C ASP A 70 1.25 -5.11 4.85
N LYS A 71 0.23 -4.39 5.34
CA LYS A 71 -1.15 -4.54 4.85
C LYS A 71 -1.27 -4.21 3.37
N LEU A 72 -0.67 -3.10 2.93
CA LEU A 72 -0.66 -2.70 1.51
C LEU A 72 0.03 -3.76 0.63
N LYS A 73 1.10 -4.39 1.10
CA LYS A 73 1.75 -5.50 0.39
C LYS A 73 0.86 -6.73 0.28
N GLU A 74 0.08 -7.05 1.31
CA GLU A 74 -0.90 -8.14 1.25
C GLU A 74 -2.01 -7.83 0.24
N GLU A 75 -2.55 -6.62 0.26
CA GLU A 75 -3.55 -6.15 -0.73
C GLU A 75 -2.99 -6.20 -2.16
N GLU A 76 -1.75 -5.77 -2.37
CA GLU A 76 -1.06 -5.84 -3.67
C GLU A 76 -0.90 -7.29 -4.15
N LYS A 77 -0.54 -8.22 -3.26
CA LYS A 77 -0.45 -9.66 -3.60
C LYS A 77 -1.81 -10.23 -4.03
N VAL A 78 -2.88 -9.88 -3.31
CA VAL A 78 -4.24 -10.33 -3.65
C VAL A 78 -4.67 -9.76 -4.99
N LEU A 79 -4.39 -8.48 -5.25
CA LEU A 79 -4.71 -7.81 -6.51
C LEU A 79 -3.92 -8.40 -7.69
N ASN A 80 -2.64 -8.70 -7.52
CA ASN A 80 -1.83 -9.34 -8.56
C ASN A 80 -2.34 -10.75 -8.87
N ALA A 81 -2.73 -11.53 -7.85
CA ALA A 81 -3.30 -12.85 -8.05
C ALA A 81 -4.65 -12.82 -8.78
N SER A 82 -5.50 -11.81 -8.51
CA SER A 82 -6.76 -11.63 -9.25
C SER A 82 -6.52 -11.16 -10.68
N MET A 83 -5.56 -10.27 -10.91
CA MET A 83 -5.19 -9.82 -12.24
C MET A 83 -4.60 -10.95 -13.09
N GLU A 84 -3.79 -11.84 -12.52
CA GLU A 84 -3.27 -13.02 -13.21
C GLU A 84 -4.39 -13.98 -13.61
N LYS A 85 -5.39 -14.20 -12.74
CA LYS A 85 -6.58 -15.01 -13.07
C LYS A 85 -7.36 -14.39 -14.23
N LEU A 86 -7.60 -13.07 -14.20
CA LEU A 86 -8.28 -12.36 -15.29
C LEU A 86 -7.51 -12.47 -16.61
N LEU A 87 -6.19 -12.28 -16.58
CA LEU A 87 -5.34 -12.44 -17.75
C LEU A 87 -5.40 -13.86 -18.32
N ARG A 88 -5.45 -14.89 -17.47
CA ARG A 88 -5.63 -16.29 -17.92
C ARG A 88 -7.00 -16.50 -18.57
N ILE A 89 -8.07 -15.93 -18.02
CA ILE A 89 -9.41 -15.99 -18.61
C ILE A 89 -9.44 -15.27 -19.96
N CYS A 90 -8.89 -14.06 -20.05
CA CYS A 90 -8.81 -13.31 -21.30
C CYS A 90 -7.95 -14.03 -22.35
N LYS A 91 -6.84 -14.67 -21.96
CA LYS A 91 -6.03 -15.49 -22.87
C LYS A 91 -6.82 -16.69 -23.39
N LYS A 92 -7.52 -17.42 -22.52
CA LYS A 92 -8.39 -18.54 -22.92
C LYS A 92 -9.50 -18.08 -23.87
N GLY A 93 -10.20 -17.00 -23.57
CA GLY A 93 -11.21 -16.44 -24.48
C GLY A 93 -10.62 -16.01 -25.84
N GLY A 94 -9.42 -15.44 -25.84
CA GLY A 94 -8.70 -15.11 -27.08
C GLY A 94 -8.20 -16.34 -27.87
N GLU A 95 -7.91 -17.45 -27.19
CA GLU A 95 -7.61 -18.74 -27.83
C GLU A 95 -8.87 -19.39 -28.40
N GLU A 96 -10.01 -19.33 -27.71
CA GLU A 96 -11.30 -19.79 -28.21
C GLU A 96 -11.73 -19.04 -29.48
N ASP A 97 -11.58 -17.71 -29.51
CA ASP A 97 -11.91 -16.91 -30.69
C ASP A 97 -11.00 -17.24 -31.88
N LYS A 98 -9.71 -17.51 -31.63
CA LYS A 98 -8.76 -17.97 -32.65
C LYS A 98 -9.12 -19.36 -33.16
N ALA A 99 -9.44 -20.30 -32.27
CA ALA A 99 -9.86 -21.65 -32.63
C ALA A 99 -11.15 -21.64 -33.45
N MET A 100 -12.12 -20.81 -33.08
CA MET A 100 -13.37 -20.61 -33.81
C MET A 100 -13.12 -20.05 -35.22
N SER A 101 -12.21 -19.07 -35.36
CA SER A 101 -11.83 -18.51 -36.66
C SER A 101 -11.13 -19.52 -37.56
N GLN A 102 -10.20 -20.31 -37.01
CA GLN A 102 -9.49 -21.37 -37.74
C GLN A 102 -10.44 -22.48 -38.19
N PHE A 103 -11.39 -22.88 -37.33
CA PHE A 103 -12.41 -23.85 -37.67
C PHE A 103 -13.30 -23.36 -38.82
N HIS A 104 -13.79 -22.11 -38.74
CA HIS A 104 -14.58 -21.51 -39.82
C HIS A 104 -13.82 -21.46 -41.15
N GLN A 105 -12.55 -21.01 -41.13
CA GLN A 105 -11.70 -21.01 -42.34
C GLN A 105 -11.49 -22.42 -42.91
N SER A 106 -11.28 -23.41 -42.04
CA SER A 106 -11.15 -24.81 -42.46
C SER A 106 -12.40 -25.30 -43.18
N VAL A 107 -13.60 -25.08 -42.62
CA VAL A 107 -14.87 -25.50 -43.24
C VAL A 107 -15.11 -24.81 -44.59
N VAL A 108 -14.89 -23.50 -44.67
CA VAL A 108 -15.02 -22.74 -45.94
C VAL A 108 -14.04 -23.24 -47.00
N SER A 109 -12.78 -23.53 -46.60
CA SER A 109 -11.77 -24.09 -47.49
C SER A 109 -12.14 -25.49 -48.01
N GLN A 110 -12.78 -26.31 -47.19
CA GLN A 110 -13.24 -27.63 -47.61
C GLN A 110 -14.42 -27.53 -48.58
N ILE A 111 -15.42 -26.69 -48.31
CA ILE A 111 -16.58 -26.49 -49.19
C ILE A 111 -16.14 -26.04 -50.59
N SER A 112 -15.22 -25.08 -50.65
CA SER A 112 -14.62 -24.63 -51.91
C SER A 112 -13.81 -25.72 -52.62
N SER A 113 -13.07 -26.57 -51.88
CA SER A 113 -12.32 -27.69 -52.47
C SER A 113 -13.21 -28.75 -53.13
N PHE A 114 -14.44 -28.93 -52.63
CA PHE A 114 -15.44 -29.84 -53.19
C PHE A 114 -16.38 -29.17 -54.20
N THR A 115 -16.12 -27.91 -54.61
CA THR A 115 -16.95 -27.16 -55.57
C THR A 115 -18.42 -27.04 -55.13
N LEU A 116 -18.68 -27.03 -53.82
CA LEU A 116 -20.02 -26.93 -53.26
C LEU A 116 -20.46 -25.46 -53.18
N THR A 117 -21.65 -25.15 -53.68
CA THR A 117 -22.28 -23.82 -53.53
C THR A 117 -23.08 -23.75 -52.23
N LEU A 118 -22.38 -23.77 -51.11
CA LEU A 118 -22.96 -23.63 -49.77
C LEU A 118 -22.57 -22.28 -49.16
N ASN A 119 -23.56 -21.57 -48.64
CA ASN A 119 -23.39 -20.38 -47.82
C ASN A 119 -23.08 -20.81 -46.39
N VAL A 120 -21.90 -20.41 -45.91
CA VAL A 120 -21.48 -20.60 -44.53
C VAL A 120 -21.67 -19.28 -43.81
N GLU A 121 -22.55 -19.26 -42.80
CA GLU A 121 -22.72 -18.09 -41.94
C GLU A 121 -21.55 -17.96 -40.96
N GLN A 122 -21.36 -16.76 -40.42
CA GLN A 122 -20.36 -16.56 -39.36
C GLN A 122 -20.68 -17.44 -38.14
N PRO A 123 -19.67 -18.03 -37.50
CA PRO A 123 -19.88 -18.90 -36.35
C PRO A 123 -20.46 -18.09 -35.19
N SER A 124 -21.50 -18.62 -34.55
CA SER A 124 -22.12 -18.05 -33.37
C SER A 124 -21.83 -18.91 -32.14
N LYS A 125 -21.58 -18.28 -30.99
CA LYS A 125 -21.52 -18.97 -29.70
C LYS A 125 -22.91 -18.98 -29.07
N GLU A 126 -23.42 -20.15 -28.75
CA GLU A 126 -24.62 -20.30 -27.92
C GLU A 126 -24.25 -20.99 -26.60
N SER A 127 -24.45 -20.29 -25.48
CA SER A 127 -24.23 -20.87 -24.15
C SER A 127 -25.49 -21.57 -23.67
N HIS A 128 -25.41 -22.89 -23.49
CA HIS A 128 -26.47 -23.72 -22.91
C HIS A 128 -26.02 -24.23 -21.54
N GLY A 129 -26.34 -23.46 -20.49
CA GLY A 129 -25.96 -23.79 -19.12
C GLY A 129 -24.47 -23.63 -18.86
N GLN A 130 -23.74 -24.74 -18.66
CA GLN A 130 -22.29 -24.76 -18.43
C GLN A 130 -21.46 -25.10 -19.68
N VAL A 131 -22.12 -25.29 -20.83
CA VAL A 131 -21.46 -25.66 -22.08
C VAL A 131 -21.66 -24.54 -23.10
N ASP A 132 -20.54 -24.07 -23.65
CA ASP A 132 -20.55 -23.17 -24.80
C ASP A 132 -20.52 -24.00 -26.08
N LEU A 133 -21.58 -23.90 -26.89
CA LEU A 133 -21.68 -24.55 -28.18
C LEU A 133 -21.24 -23.58 -29.28
N PHE A 134 -20.32 -24.03 -30.12
CA PHE A 134 -19.97 -23.34 -31.36
C PHE A 134 -20.87 -23.83 -32.47
N LEU A 135 -21.76 -22.96 -32.96
CA LEU A 135 -22.69 -23.27 -34.03
C LEU A 135 -22.24 -22.63 -35.32
N LEU A 136 -22.10 -23.47 -36.35
CA LEU A 136 -21.83 -23.05 -37.71
C LEU A 136 -23.02 -23.45 -38.59
N LYS A 137 -23.74 -22.46 -39.09
CA LYS A 137 -24.87 -22.69 -40.00
C LYS A 137 -24.38 -22.72 -41.43
N ILE A 138 -24.65 -23.83 -42.10
CA ILE A 138 -24.34 -24.05 -43.51
C ILE A 138 -25.68 -24.23 -44.22
N SER A 139 -25.95 -23.38 -45.22
CA SER A 139 -27.18 -23.41 -46.00
C SER A 139 -26.85 -23.32 -47.48
N GLY A 140 -27.62 -23.98 -48.35
CA GLY A 140 -27.38 -23.87 -49.79
C GLY A 140 -28.02 -25.00 -50.57
N MET A 141 -27.79 -24.97 -51.89
CA MET A 141 -28.32 -25.96 -52.81
C MET A 141 -27.23 -26.97 -53.12
N VAL A 142 -27.48 -28.23 -52.77
CA VAL A 142 -26.61 -29.36 -53.12
C VAL A 142 -27.02 -29.83 -54.51
N THR A 143 -26.20 -29.53 -55.51
CA THR A 143 -26.41 -29.93 -56.90
C THR A 143 -25.89 -31.34 -57.19
N ASP A 144 -24.87 -31.79 -56.44
CA ASP A 144 -24.31 -33.15 -56.50
C ASP A 144 -24.14 -33.71 -55.08
N LEU A 145 -24.76 -34.88 -54.85
CA LEU A 145 -24.78 -35.54 -53.55
C LEU A 145 -23.40 -36.14 -53.19
N LYS A 146 -22.62 -36.58 -54.17
CA LYS A 146 -21.37 -37.31 -53.92
C LYS A 146 -20.27 -36.42 -53.31
N PRO A 147 -19.99 -35.21 -53.83
CA PRO A 147 -19.05 -34.27 -53.19
C PRO A 147 -19.52 -33.81 -51.81
N PHE A 148 -20.84 -33.68 -51.61
CA PHE A 148 -21.41 -33.31 -50.32
C PHE A 148 -21.22 -34.41 -49.25
N LEU A 149 -21.45 -35.67 -49.60
CA LEU A 149 -21.20 -36.81 -48.70
C LEU A 149 -19.72 -36.95 -48.35
N LEU A 150 -18.83 -36.78 -49.34
CA LEU A 150 -17.37 -36.78 -49.10
C LEU A 150 -16.92 -35.62 -48.20
N PHE A 151 -17.55 -34.45 -48.32
CA PHE A 151 -17.33 -33.33 -47.43
C PHE A 151 -17.74 -33.67 -45.98
N LEU A 152 -18.91 -34.27 -45.77
CA LEU A 152 -19.38 -34.67 -44.44
C LEU A 152 -18.48 -35.75 -43.82
N GLU A 153 -18.11 -36.76 -44.59
CA GLU A 153 -17.18 -37.82 -44.15
C GLU A 153 -15.82 -37.25 -43.76
N LYS A 154 -15.31 -36.26 -44.51
CA LYS A 154 -14.06 -35.58 -44.19
C LYS A 154 -14.17 -34.67 -42.96
N ALA A 155 -15.32 -34.03 -42.75
CA ALA A 155 -15.58 -33.23 -41.57
C ALA A 155 -15.70 -34.09 -40.30
N GLU A 156 -16.27 -35.29 -40.41
CA GLU A 156 -16.39 -36.27 -39.31
C GLU A 156 -15.05 -36.97 -38.99
N SER A 157 -14.24 -37.27 -40.00
CA SER A 157 -12.94 -37.96 -39.84
C SER A 157 -11.76 -37.05 -39.47
N SER A 158 -11.98 -35.74 -39.35
CA SER A 158 -10.96 -34.79 -38.89
C SER A 158 -10.83 -34.80 -37.36
N GLU A 159 -10.33 -35.90 -36.80
CA GLU A 159 -9.72 -35.98 -35.45
C GLU A 159 -8.25 -35.59 -35.46
#